data_AF-A0A1Z9RP53-F1
#
_entry.id   AF-A0A1Z9RP53-F1
#
_cell.length_a   1.000
_cell.length_b   1.000
_cell.length_c   1.000
_cell.angle_alpha   90.00
_cell.angle_beta   90.00
_cell.angle_gamma   90.00
#
_symmetry.space_group_name_H-M   'P 1'
#
loop_
_entity.id
_entity.type
_entity.pdbx_description
1 polymer ?
#
loop_
_entity_poly.entity_id
_entity_poly.type
_entity_poly.pdbx_seq_one_letter_code
_entity_poly.pdbx_strand_id
1 'polypeptide(L)' 'MSYLKNVIINIVSGALILVPVLIFIHFTYYYFSNYSPIPSIYYFYASMNFGPLYLAVNFYITGLLSRFFSKNLSFNNL' A
#
# COMPACT_ATOMS: atom_id res chain seq x y z
N MET A 1 9.11 -22.07 -5.21
CA MET A 1 7.97 -21.48 -4.47
C MET A 1 6.80 -21.33 -5.43
N SER A 2 5.59 -21.79 -5.08
CA SER A 2 4.40 -21.62 -5.93
C SER A 2 4.18 -20.13 -6.26
N TYR A 3 3.84 -19.83 -7.53
CA TYR A 3 3.58 -18.47 -8.02
C TYR A 3 2.55 -17.73 -7.14
N LEU A 4 1.49 -18.44 -6.75
CA LEU A 4 0.41 -17.90 -5.92
C LEU A 4 0.91 -17.49 -4.52
N LYS A 5 1.85 -18.25 -3.94
CA LYS A 5 2.48 -17.89 -2.66
C LYS A 5 3.25 -16.57 -2.78
N ASN A 6 3.94 -16.34 -3.89
CA ASN A 6 4.72 -15.12 -4.11
C ASN A 6 3.80 -13.89 -4.27
N VAL A 7 2.63 -14.07 -4.89
CA VAL A 7 1.61 -13.03 -5.01
C VAL A 7 1.08 -12.62 -3.64
N ILE A 8 0.69 -13.59 -2.81
CA ILE A 8 0.19 -13.32 -1.45
C ILE A 8 1.24 -12.59 -0.60
N ILE A 9 2.50 -13.03 -0.65
CA ILE A 9 3.59 -12.38 0.10
C ILE A 9 3.73 -10.91 -0.31
N ASN A 10 3.69 -10.60 -1.61
CA ASN A 10 3.77 -9.22 -2.08
C ASN A 10 2.58 -8.38 -1.59
N ILE A 11 1.36 -8.91 -1.66
CA ILE A 11 0.17 -8.21 -1.14
C ILE A 11 0.34 -7.90 0.35
N VAL A 12 0.76 -8.88 1.16
CA VAL A 12 0.99 -8.68 2.59
C VAL A 12 2.09 -7.63 2.84
N SER A 13 3.22 -7.71 2.12
CA SER A 13 4.30 -6.72 2.25
C SER A 13 3.85 -5.31 1.88
N GLY A 14 3.06 -5.14 0.81
CA GLY A 14 2.54 -3.83 0.43
C GLY A 14 1.51 -3.29 1.41
N ALA A 15 0.64 -4.14 1.97
CA ALA A 15 -0.31 -3.76 3.00
C ALA A 15 0.39 -3.26 4.28
N LEU A 16 1.46 -3.95 4.70
CA LEU A 16 2.29 -3.54 5.84
C LEU A 16 2.99 -2.18 5.66
N ILE A 17 3.09 -1.68 4.43
CA ILE A 17 3.64 -0.35 4.12
C ILE A 17 2.52 0.68 4.00
N LEU A 18 1.53 0.41 3.15
CA LEU A 18 0.47 1.36 2.83
C LEU A 18 -0.47 1.62 4.00
N VAL A 19 -0.83 0.60 4.79
CA VAL A 19 -1.79 0.77 5.90
C VAL A 19 -1.22 1.71 6.98
N PRO A 20 0.02 1.53 7.49
CA PRO A 20 0.61 2.49 8.42
C PRO A 20 0.74 3.90 7.85
N VAL A 21 1.10 4.05 6.58
CA VAL A 21 1.18 5.37 5.92
C VAL A 21 -0.19 6.06 5.89
N LEU A 22 -1.25 5.32 5.55
CA LEU A 22 -2.61 5.84 5.61
C LEU A 22 -2.98 6.22 7.05
N ILE A 23 -2.72 5.36 8.04
CA ILE A 23 -2.97 5.69 9.45
C ILE A 23 -2.24 6.96 9.87
N PHE A 24 -0.97 7.10 9.50
CA PHE A 24 -0.17 8.29 9.79
C PHE A 24 -0.78 9.55 9.18
N ILE A 25 -1.18 9.50 7.90
CA ILE A 25 -1.88 10.60 7.24
C ILE A 25 -3.19 10.93 7.98
N HIS A 26 -3.89 9.93 8.53
CA HIS A 26 -5.14 10.15 9.29
C HIS A 26 -4.92 10.94 10.56
N PHE A 27 -3.83 10.67 11.27
CA PHE A 27 -3.55 11.34 12.52
C PHE A 27 -2.91 12.71 12.31
N THR A 28 -2.29 12.93 11.15
CA THR A 28 -1.54 14.17 10.87
C THR A 28 -2.25 15.16 9.97
N TYR A 29 -3.36 14.81 9.29
CA TYR A 29 -3.96 15.72 8.30
C TYR A 29 -4.36 17.08 8.89
N TYR A 30 -4.80 17.14 10.15
CA TYR A 30 -5.19 18.40 10.79
C TYR A 30 -4.05 19.42 10.89
N TYR A 31 -2.78 19.00 10.82
CA TYR A 31 -1.64 19.91 10.77
C TYR A 31 -1.49 20.61 9.41
N PHE A 32 -2.08 20.06 8.34
CA PHE A 32 -1.85 20.50 6.96
C PHE A 32 -3.13 20.82 6.17
N SER A 33 -4.29 20.34 6.63
CA SER A 33 -5.58 20.46 5.94
C SER A 33 -6.75 20.33 6.91
N ASN A 34 -7.85 21.03 6.61
CA ASN A 34 -9.12 20.87 7.32
C ASN A 34 -9.88 19.59 6.93
N TYR A 35 -9.41 18.87 5.90
CA TYR A 35 -10.06 17.68 5.36
C TYR A 35 -9.16 16.45 5.47
N SER A 36 -9.72 15.35 5.99
CA SER A 36 -9.04 14.06 6.00
C SER A 36 -9.09 13.42 4.62
N PRO A 37 -7.96 13.05 4.01
CA PRO A 37 -7.94 12.37 2.72
C PRO A 37 -8.31 10.88 2.82
N ILE A 38 -8.54 10.35 4.03
CA ILE A 38 -8.76 8.90 4.22
C ILE A 38 -10.22 8.50 4.04
N PRO A 39 -11.21 9.24 4.57
CA PRO A 39 -12.58 9.07 4.15
C PRO A 39 -12.73 9.06 2.64
N SER A 40 -12.06 9.97 1.90
CA SER A 40 -12.14 9.99 0.44
C SER A 40 -11.49 8.77 -0.22
N ILE A 41 -10.35 8.28 0.28
CA ILE A 41 -9.74 7.02 -0.21
C ILE A 41 -10.66 5.83 0.07
N TYR A 42 -11.26 5.75 1.26
CA TYR A 42 -12.22 4.71 1.60
C TYR A 42 -13.45 4.75 0.69
N TYR A 43 -14.06 5.93 0.52
CA TYR A 43 -15.19 6.14 -0.38
C TYR A 43 -14.82 5.83 -1.83
N PHE A 44 -13.61 6.17 -2.28
CA PHE A 44 -13.12 5.87 -3.62
C PHE A 44 -13.16 4.36 -3.89
N TYR A 45 -12.55 3.54 -3.03
CA TYR A 45 -12.60 2.09 -3.21
C TYR A 45 -13.99 1.51 -3.00
N ALA A 46 -14.77 2.02 -2.03
CA ALA A 46 -16.14 1.57 -1.78
C ALA A 46 -17.08 1.85 -2.95
N SER A 47 -16.85 2.93 -3.71
CA SER A 47 -17.64 3.29 -4.89
C SER A 47 -17.33 2.45 -6.13
N MET A 48 -16.26 1.66 -6.12
CA MET A 48 -15.85 0.83 -7.26
C MET A 48 -16.49 -0.57 -7.21
N ASN A 49 -17.00 -1.05 -8.34
CA ASN A 49 -17.57 -2.41 -8.48
C ASN A 49 -16.66 -3.54 -7.99
N PHE A 50 -15.33 -3.37 -8.10
CA PHE A 50 -14.33 -4.34 -7.63
C PHE A 50 -13.31 -3.69 -6.68
N GLY A 51 -13.76 -2.75 -5.84
CA GLY A 51 -12.91 -2.00 -4.90
C GLY A 51 -11.88 -2.82 -4.12
N PRO A 52 -12.28 -3.93 -3.46
CA PRO A 52 -11.35 -4.79 -2.74
C PRO A 52 -10.26 -5.41 -3.63
N LEU A 53 -10.60 -5.70 -4.88
CA LEU A 53 -9.69 -6.27 -5.88
C LEU A 53 -8.67 -5.22 -6.33
N TYR A 54 -9.11 -3.98 -6.60
CA TYR A 54 -8.21 -2.86 -6.89
C TYR A 54 -7.28 -2.53 -5.71
N LEU A 55 -7.79 -2.58 -4.48
CA LEU A 55 -6.98 -2.41 -3.28
C LEU A 55 -5.91 -3.50 -3.17
N ALA A 56 -6.26 -4.76 -3.41
CA ALA A 56 -5.32 -5.88 -3.43
C ALA A 56 -4.25 -5.71 -4.51
N VAL A 57 -4.60 -5.21 -5.69
CA VAL A 57 -3.65 -4.88 -6.76
C VAL A 57 -2.69 -3.78 -6.33
N ASN A 58 -3.19 -2.72 -5.68
CA ASN A 58 -2.33 -1.65 -5.17
C ASN A 58 -1.36 -2.16 -4.11
N PHE A 59 -1.82 -2.99 -3.16
CA PHE A 59 -0.92 -3.66 -2.22
C PHE A 59 0.10 -4.55 -2.93
N TYR A 60 -0.30 -5.31 -3.94
CA TYR A 60 0.62 -6.14 -4.71
C TYR A 60 1.73 -5.32 -5.41
N ILE A 61 1.37 -4.22 -6.07
CA ILE A 61 2.30 -3.32 -6.74
C ILE A 61 3.27 -2.69 -5.74
N THR A 62 2.77 -2.18 -4.61
CA THR A 62 3.62 -1.64 -3.54
C THR A 62 4.58 -2.69 -2.99
N GLY A 63 4.12 -3.93 -2.79
CA GLY A 63 4.97 -5.02 -2.33
C GLY A 63 6.06 -5.40 -3.34
N LEU A 64 5.73 -5.40 -4.64
CA LEU A 64 6.72 -5.60 -5.71
C LEU A 64 7.78 -4.50 -5.69
N LEU A 65 7.36 -3.23 -5.61
CA LEU A 65 8.27 -2.08 -5.56
C LEU A 65 9.17 -2.15 -4.32
N SER A 66 8.61 -2.44 -3.15
CA SER A 66 9.37 -2.60 -1.91
C SER A 66 10.48 -3.65 -2.06
N ARG A 67 10.16 -4.82 -2.62
CA ARG A 67 11.16 -5.87 -2.87
C ARG A 67 12.18 -5.50 -3.94
N PHE A 68 11.77 -4.74 -4.96
CA PHE A 68 12.69 -4.21 -5.95
C PHE A 68 13.69 -3.25 -5.29
N PHE A 69 13.21 -2.28 -4.53
CA PHE A 69 14.08 -1.30 -3.86
C PHE A 69 14.95 -1.96 -2.80
N SER A 70 14.43 -2.86 -1.96
CA SER A 70 15.23 -3.50 -0.91
C SER A 70 16.39 -4.33 -1.47
N LYS A 71 16.17 -5.03 -2.59
CA LYS A 71 17.23 -5.78 -3.27
C LYS A 71 18.27 -4.87 -3.92
N ASN A 72 17.84 -3.80 -4.58
CA ASN A 72 18.76 -2.91 -5.30
C ASN A 72 19.51 -1.95 -4.36
N LEU A 73 18.91 -1.54 -3.25
CA LEU A 73 19.58 -0.75 -2.21
C LEU A 73 20.63 -1.58 -1.47
N SER A 74 20.30 -2.83 -1.12
CA SER A 74 21.27 -3.78 -0.53
C SER A 74 22.43 -4.12 -1.47
N PHE A 75 22.23 -4.07 -2.79
CA PHE A 75 23.29 -4.33 -3.78
C PHE A 75 24.31 -3.19 -3.87
N ASN A 76 23.92 -1.98 -3.46
CA ASN A 76 24.77 -0.79 -3.51
C ASN A 76 25.54 -0.51 -2.22
N ASN A 77 25.48 -1.39 -1.20
CA ASN A 77 26.19 -1.23 0.10
C ASN A 77 26.09 0.21 0.68
N LEU A 78 24.91 0.83 0.56
CA LEU A 78 24.55 2.00 1.36
C LEU A 78 24.01 1.55 2.71
#